data_AF-A0A438MZZ2-F1
#
_entry.id   AF-A0A438MZZ2-F1
#
_cell.length_a   1.000
_cell.length_b   1.000
_cell.length_c   1.000
_cell.angle_alpha   90.00
_cell.angle_beta   90.00
_cell.angle_gamma   90.00
#
_symmetry.space_group_name_H-M   'P 1'
#
loop_
_entity.id
_entity.type
_entity.pdbx_description
1 polymer ?
#
loop_
_entity_poly.entity_id
_entity_poly.type
_entity_poly.pdbx_seq_one_letter_code
_entity_poly.pdbx_strand_id
1 'polypeptide(L)'
;MGIFDLVRFPWSIRTRHDAIRHNPDDPRNTPYCQPQTYDNTERFYPENGSIVYGYPSSGGILARSAKPVEIVYLGLDRFIDAKRASDLDEEDEFCERLRNIGAQWWESREAYVDAQFGECDDDTQRRLARRVETGWPSSGDGVWVLVHDRSDPNQREIVRGASRLKRCLNMDERCRIIEELGGTFYPVPNDCPALHPITQREMS
;
A
#
# COMPACT_ATOMS: atom_id res chain seq x y z
N MET A 1 23.84 11.23 -24.08
CA MET A 1 23.88 9.81 -24.44
C MET A 1 24.63 9.05 -23.35
N GLY A 2 24.15 7.86 -22.97
CA GLY A 2 24.78 6.97 -21.99
C GLY A 2 24.07 7.03 -20.63
N ILE A 3 22.83 6.56 -20.51
CA ILE A 3 22.41 5.17 -20.19
C ILE A 3 22.59 4.87 -18.69
N PHE A 4 21.44 4.60 -18.07
CA PHE A 4 21.20 4.33 -16.66
C PHE A 4 21.84 3.02 -16.18
N ASP A 5 22.58 3.09 -15.07
CA ASP A 5 22.91 1.93 -14.25
C ASP A 5 21.74 1.61 -13.31
N LEU A 6 20.90 0.67 -13.77
CA LEU A 6 19.95 -0.05 -12.92
C LEU A 6 20.73 -1.12 -12.16
N VAL A 7 21.01 -0.85 -10.88
CA VAL A 7 21.51 -1.87 -9.94
C VAL A 7 20.40 -2.88 -9.69
N ARG A 8 20.47 -3.96 -10.49
CA ARG A 8 19.72 -5.20 -10.38
C ARG A 8 20.26 -5.96 -9.16
N PHE A 9 19.46 -6.13 -8.11
CA PHE A 9 19.87 -7.00 -7.00
C PHE A 9 19.80 -8.48 -7.44
N PRO A 10 20.77 -9.32 -7.01
CA PRO A 10 21.02 -10.61 -7.61
C PRO A 10 20.25 -11.72 -6.90
N TRP A 11 19.57 -12.56 -7.67
CA TRP A 11 19.30 -13.93 -7.26
C TRP A 11 20.16 -14.85 -8.12
N SER A 12 21.29 -15.26 -7.55
CA SER A 12 22.11 -16.34 -8.07
C SER A 12 21.42 -17.67 -7.74
N ILE A 13 20.73 -18.26 -8.71
CA ILE A 13 20.53 -19.70 -8.78
C ILE A 13 21.34 -20.19 -9.97
N ARG A 14 22.46 -20.84 -9.66
CA ARG A 14 23.26 -21.60 -10.62
C ARG A 14 22.52 -22.91 -10.89
N THR A 15 21.77 -23.00 -11.97
CA THR A 15 21.27 -24.27 -12.49
C THR A 15 22.09 -24.68 -13.71
N ARG A 16 22.52 -25.95 -13.68
CA ARG A 16 23.31 -26.61 -14.72
C ARG A 16 22.60 -26.52 -16.07
N HIS A 17 23.40 -26.28 -17.11
CA HIS A 17 23.00 -26.49 -18.50
C HIS A 17 22.67 -27.97 -18.72
N ASP A 18 21.40 -28.26 -18.94
CA ASP A 18 20.96 -29.31 -19.87
C ASP A 18 19.79 -28.70 -20.66
N ALA A 19 20.03 -28.48 -21.95
CA ALA A 19 19.07 -27.85 -22.85
C ALA A 19 17.89 -28.82 -23.10
N ILE A 20 16.81 -28.66 -22.34
CA ILE A 20 15.52 -29.28 -22.64
C ILE A 20 14.99 -28.59 -23.90
N ARG A 21 14.91 -29.34 -25.01
CA ARG A 21 14.28 -28.86 -26.24
C ARG A 21 12.82 -28.51 -25.93
N HIS A 22 12.48 -27.23 -26.09
CA HIS A 22 11.13 -26.73 -25.88
C HIS A 22 10.21 -27.30 -26.97
N ASN A 23 9.23 -28.12 -26.59
CA ASN A 23 8.18 -28.58 -27.48
C ASN A 23 6.94 -27.67 -27.26
N PRO A 24 6.56 -26.81 -28.21
CA PRO A 24 5.42 -25.91 -28.07
C PRO A 24 4.07 -26.64 -27.97
N ASP A 25 4.02 -27.92 -28.35
CA ASP A 25 2.81 -28.75 -28.31
C ASP A 25 2.72 -29.66 -27.06
N ASP A 26 3.57 -29.47 -26.04
CA ASP A 26 3.42 -30.23 -24.78
C ASP A 26 2.21 -29.69 -23.99
N PRO A 27 1.14 -30.48 -23.76
CA PRO A 27 -0.04 -30.04 -23.00
C PRO A 27 0.28 -29.65 -21.55
N ARG A 28 1.49 -29.97 -21.04
CA ARG A 28 2.00 -29.55 -19.73
C ARG A 28 2.68 -28.17 -19.75
N ASN A 29 2.81 -27.53 -20.91
CA ASN A 29 3.42 -26.20 -21.07
C ASN A 29 2.40 -25.06 -21.04
N THR A 30 1.21 -25.31 -20.49
CA THR A 30 0.28 -24.24 -20.13
C THR A 30 0.65 -23.76 -18.73
N PRO A 31 1.09 -22.49 -18.54
CA PRO A 31 1.05 -21.90 -17.22
C PRO A 31 -0.44 -21.72 -16.89
N TYR A 32 -1.06 -22.74 -16.32
CA TYR A 32 -2.32 -22.56 -15.58
C TYR A 32 -1.99 -21.67 -14.39
N CYS A 33 -1.91 -20.36 -14.61
CA CYS A 33 -2.22 -19.41 -13.56
C CYS A 33 -3.72 -19.61 -13.35
N GLN A 34 -4.09 -20.36 -12.31
CA GLN A 34 -5.49 -20.44 -11.93
C GLN A 34 -5.99 -19.00 -11.70
N PRO A 35 -7.24 -18.67 -12.10
CA PRO A 35 -7.82 -17.39 -11.77
C PRO A 35 -7.64 -17.17 -10.27
N GLN A 36 -6.96 -16.09 -9.88
CA GLN A 36 -6.77 -15.79 -8.46
C GLN A 36 -8.14 -15.50 -7.87
N THR A 37 -8.70 -16.43 -7.10
CA THR A 37 -9.93 -16.18 -6.35
C THR A 37 -9.55 -15.47 -5.08
N TYR A 38 -9.89 -14.20 -4.98
CA TYR A 38 -9.61 -13.42 -3.79
C TYR A 38 -10.68 -13.62 -2.71
N ASP A 39 -10.21 -13.87 -1.50
CA ASP A 39 -11.05 -13.88 -0.32
C ASP A 39 -11.40 -12.45 0.08
N ASN A 40 -12.65 -12.05 -0.15
CA ASN A 40 -13.18 -10.74 0.24
C ASN A 40 -13.44 -10.61 1.75
N THR A 41 -12.93 -11.54 2.55
CA THR A 41 -12.94 -11.49 4.02
C THR A 41 -11.55 -11.33 4.62
N GLU A 42 -10.46 -11.40 3.84
CA GLU A 42 -9.09 -11.23 4.34
C GLU A 42 -8.80 -9.75 4.66
N ARG A 43 -8.60 -9.40 5.94
CA ARG A 43 -8.22 -8.03 6.32
C ARG A 43 -6.70 -7.86 6.35
N PHE A 44 -6.01 -8.80 6.99
CA PHE A 44 -4.56 -8.75 7.16
C PHE A 44 -4.03 -10.17 7.31
N TYR A 45 -2.99 -10.51 6.54
CA TYR A 45 -2.32 -11.79 6.64
C TYR A 45 -0.80 -11.58 6.70
N PRO A 46 -0.16 -11.76 7.87
CA PRO A 46 1.25 -11.41 8.09
C PRO A 46 2.23 -12.08 7.11
N GLU A 47 1.92 -13.29 6.62
CA GLU A 47 2.84 -14.05 5.77
C GLU A 47 2.81 -13.61 4.30
N ASN A 48 1.70 -13.03 3.80
CA ASN A 48 1.60 -12.50 2.42
C ASN A 48 2.04 -11.03 2.33
N GLY A 49 2.73 -10.53 3.35
CA GLY A 49 3.24 -9.17 3.42
C GLY A 49 2.49 -8.29 4.40
N SER A 50 2.62 -6.98 4.24
CA SER A 50 2.04 -5.99 5.16
C SER A 50 0.90 -5.22 4.52
N ILE A 51 0.08 -5.89 3.70
CA ILE A 51 -1.07 -5.28 3.07
C ILE A 51 -2.27 -5.44 3.99
N VAL A 52 -2.93 -4.34 4.29
CA VAL A 52 -4.18 -4.30 5.05
C VAL A 52 -5.29 -3.86 4.10
N TYR A 53 -6.39 -4.62 4.13
CA TYR A 53 -7.60 -4.35 3.37
C TYR A 53 -8.71 -3.85 4.28
N GLY A 54 -9.55 -2.97 3.75
CA GLY A 54 -10.82 -2.56 4.34
C GLY A 54 -11.91 -2.63 3.29
N TYR A 55 -13.13 -2.94 3.71
CA TYR A 55 -14.25 -3.24 2.82
C TYR A 55 -15.43 -2.29 3.07
N PRO A 56 -15.34 -1.04 2.59
CA PRO A 56 -16.35 -0.03 2.88
C PRO A 56 -17.70 -0.40 2.28
N SER A 57 -18.78 -0.03 2.96
CA SER A 57 -20.17 -0.26 2.51
C SER A 57 -20.48 0.41 1.16
N SER A 58 -19.75 1.47 0.81
CA SER A 58 -19.81 2.14 -0.49
C SER A 58 -19.32 1.28 -1.68
N GLY A 59 -18.75 0.11 -1.41
CA GLY A 59 -18.17 -0.79 -2.41
C GLY A 59 -16.68 -0.55 -2.68
N GLY A 60 -16.10 -1.46 -3.46
CA GLY A 60 -14.65 -1.54 -3.69
C GLY A 60 -13.88 -1.99 -2.46
N ILE A 61 -12.58 -1.68 -2.42
CA ILE A 61 -11.70 -1.96 -1.28
C ILE A 61 -10.83 -0.75 -0.96
N LEU A 62 -10.42 -0.63 0.29
CA LEU A 62 -9.26 0.18 0.69
C LEU A 62 -8.06 -0.74 0.82
N ALA A 63 -6.92 -0.35 0.27
CA ALA A 63 -5.69 -1.12 0.37
C ALA A 63 -4.52 -0.23 0.81
N ARG A 64 -3.72 -0.76 1.74
CA ARG A 64 -2.52 -0.09 2.24
C ARG A 64 -1.41 -1.08 2.56
N SER A 65 -0.21 -0.83 2.05
CA SER A 65 1.01 -1.46 2.56
C SER A 65 1.41 -0.80 3.90
N ALA A 66 0.77 -1.25 4.97
CA ALA A 66 0.92 -0.74 6.32
C ALA A 66 2.27 -1.10 6.93
N LYS A 67 2.84 -0.19 7.74
CA LYS A 67 4.06 -0.41 8.52
C LYS A 67 3.69 -0.98 9.89
N PRO A 68 4.63 -1.61 10.62
CA PRO A 68 4.33 -2.21 11.92
C PRO A 68 3.60 -1.29 12.89
N VAL A 69 3.98 0.00 12.94
CA VAL A 69 3.32 1.01 13.77
C VAL A 69 1.90 1.33 13.31
N GLU A 70 1.64 1.34 12.00
CA GLU A 70 0.32 1.57 11.43
C GLU A 70 -0.61 0.36 11.70
N ILE A 71 -0.09 -0.86 11.64
CA ILE A 71 -0.85 -2.08 11.99
C ILE A 71 -1.34 -2.01 13.44
N VAL A 72 -0.48 -1.61 14.37
CA VAL A 72 -0.84 -1.42 15.79
C VAL A 72 -1.85 -0.27 15.95
N TYR A 73 -1.67 0.84 15.22
CA TYR A 73 -2.62 1.95 15.23
C TYR A 73 -4.03 1.55 14.74
N LEU A 74 -4.12 0.63 13.79
CA LEU A 74 -5.39 0.05 13.33
C LEU A 74 -6.03 -0.91 14.35
N GLY A 75 -5.36 -1.20 15.47
CA GLY A 75 -5.81 -2.17 16.47
C GLY A 75 -5.62 -3.62 16.04
N LEU A 76 -4.76 -3.88 15.05
CA LEU A 76 -4.45 -5.22 14.58
C LEU A 76 -3.23 -5.79 15.30
N ASP A 77 -3.21 -7.11 15.49
CA ASP A 77 -2.00 -7.83 15.86
C ASP A 77 -1.05 -7.90 14.65
N ARG A 78 0.26 -7.77 14.87
CA ARG A 78 1.27 -7.79 13.80
C ARG A 78 1.61 -9.20 13.32
N PHE A 79 1.25 -10.22 14.09
CA PHE A 79 1.67 -11.60 13.90
C PHE A 79 0.49 -12.56 13.73
N ILE A 80 -0.74 -12.09 13.89
CA ILE A 80 -1.96 -12.89 13.75
C ILE A 80 -2.75 -12.36 12.55
N ASP A 81 -3.36 -13.28 11.81
CA ASP A 81 -4.29 -12.95 10.74
C ASP A 81 -5.53 -12.24 11.28
N ALA A 82 -6.07 -11.33 10.48
CA ALA A 82 -7.31 -10.65 10.78
C ALA A 82 -8.28 -10.79 9.62
N LYS A 83 -9.56 -10.90 9.95
CA LYS A 83 -10.66 -10.94 8.98
C LYS A 83 -11.49 -9.67 9.04
N ARG A 84 -12.21 -9.43 7.95
CA ARG A 84 -13.26 -8.43 7.84
C ARG A 84 -14.28 -8.60 8.97
N ALA A 85 -14.81 -7.49 9.49
CA ALA A 85 -15.87 -7.54 10.49
C ALA A 85 -17.16 -8.04 9.83
N SER A 86 -17.97 -8.78 10.59
CA SER A 86 -19.30 -9.21 10.11
C SER A 86 -20.31 -8.07 10.16
N ASP A 87 -20.14 -7.15 11.11
CA ASP A 87 -20.93 -5.94 11.22
C ASP A 87 -20.43 -4.87 10.24
N LEU A 88 -21.35 -4.21 9.54
CA LEU A 88 -21.00 -3.24 8.50
C LEU A 88 -20.53 -1.91 9.09
N ASP A 89 -21.09 -1.48 10.22
CA ASP A 89 -20.73 -0.21 10.86
C ASP A 89 -19.32 -0.33 11.47
N GLU A 90 -19.01 -1.47 12.11
CA GLU A 90 -17.66 -1.78 12.59
C GLU A 90 -16.63 -1.83 11.44
N GLU A 91 -17.02 -2.37 10.28
CA GLU A 91 -16.15 -2.41 9.10
C GLU A 91 -15.90 -1.01 8.51
N ASP A 92 -16.93 -0.17 8.46
CA ASP A 92 -16.82 1.21 7.98
C ASP A 92 -15.96 2.06 8.92
N GLU A 93 -16.09 1.91 10.25
CA GLU A 93 -15.22 2.57 11.22
C GLU A 93 -13.75 2.13 11.06
N PHE A 94 -13.51 0.84 10.80
CA PHE A 94 -12.17 0.36 10.46
C PHE A 94 -11.67 1.01 9.16
N CYS A 95 -12.53 1.11 8.14
CA CYS A 95 -12.19 1.75 6.87
C CYS A 95 -11.81 3.22 7.06
N GLU A 96 -12.48 3.95 7.94
CA GLU A 96 -12.10 5.33 8.31
C GLU A 96 -10.70 5.38 8.93
N ARG A 97 -10.39 4.50 9.89
CA ARG A 97 -9.04 4.40 10.48
C ARG A 97 -7.99 4.01 9.45
N LEU A 98 -8.34 3.15 8.50
CA LEU A 98 -7.46 2.75 7.40
C LEU A 98 -7.20 3.91 6.42
N ARG A 99 -8.21 4.74 6.12
CA ARG A 99 -8.02 6.00 5.36
C ARG A 99 -7.12 6.98 6.09
N ASN A 100 -7.23 7.08 7.41
CA ASN A 100 -6.39 7.95 8.25
C ASN A 100 -4.89 7.62 8.16
N ILE A 101 -4.50 6.44 7.65
CA ILE A 101 -3.11 6.08 7.37
C ILE A 101 -2.75 6.09 5.87
N GLY A 102 -3.55 6.78 5.06
CA GLY A 102 -3.30 6.98 3.63
C GLY A 102 -3.61 5.76 2.75
N ALA A 103 -4.56 4.91 3.17
CA ALA A 103 -5.05 3.85 2.31
C ALA A 103 -5.75 4.40 1.06
N GLN A 104 -5.56 3.72 -0.06
CA GLN A 104 -6.15 4.10 -1.33
C GLN A 104 -7.36 3.21 -1.63
N TRP A 105 -8.38 3.80 -2.23
CA TRP A 105 -9.54 3.06 -2.73
C TRP A 105 -9.22 2.40 -4.09
N TRP A 106 -9.79 1.22 -4.31
CA TRP A 106 -9.69 0.44 -5.53
C TRP A 106 -11.04 -0.23 -5.84
N GLU A 107 -11.35 -0.39 -7.12
CA GLU A 107 -12.59 -1.04 -7.57
C GLU A 107 -12.70 -2.49 -7.09
N SER A 108 -11.56 -3.19 -7.05
CA SER A 108 -11.47 -4.56 -6.58
C SER A 108 -10.05 -4.90 -6.14
N ARG A 109 -9.86 -6.10 -5.56
CA ARG A 109 -8.53 -6.59 -5.16
C ARG A 109 -7.68 -6.92 -6.38
N GLU A 110 -8.29 -7.40 -7.46
CA GLU A 110 -7.66 -7.60 -8.78
C GLU A 110 -7.04 -6.29 -9.27
N ALA A 111 -7.83 -5.21 -9.36
CA ALA A 111 -7.33 -3.92 -9.83
C ALA A 111 -6.14 -3.40 -9.01
N TYR A 112 -6.16 -3.59 -7.68
CA TYR A 112 -5.03 -3.23 -6.83
C TYR A 112 -3.80 -4.11 -7.08
N VAL A 113 -3.99 -5.42 -7.21
CA VAL A 113 -2.91 -6.38 -7.42
C VAL A 113 -2.27 -6.19 -8.81
N ASP A 114 -3.08 -6.06 -9.86
CA ASP A 114 -2.62 -5.77 -11.22
C ASP A 114 -1.78 -4.50 -11.23
N ALA A 115 -2.23 -3.45 -10.55
CA ALA A 115 -1.44 -2.23 -10.40
C ALA A 115 -0.13 -2.45 -9.62
N GLN A 116 -0.10 -3.28 -8.57
CA GLN A 116 1.17 -3.63 -7.89
C GLN A 116 2.17 -4.28 -8.85
N PHE A 117 1.68 -5.09 -9.79
CA PHE A 117 2.50 -5.77 -10.80
C PHE A 117 2.81 -4.90 -12.02
N GLY A 118 2.25 -3.69 -12.10
CA GLY A 118 2.40 -2.79 -13.24
C GLY A 118 1.56 -3.20 -14.45
N GLU A 119 0.55 -4.04 -14.24
CA GLU A 119 -0.41 -4.51 -15.24
C GLU A 119 -1.63 -3.59 -15.30
N CYS A 120 -1.39 -2.27 -15.38
CA CYS A 120 -2.42 -1.25 -15.46
C CYS A 120 -1.99 -0.09 -16.37
N ASP A 121 -2.89 0.85 -16.64
CA ASP A 121 -2.56 2.07 -17.36
C ASP A 121 -1.66 3.02 -16.56
N ASP A 122 -1.04 3.99 -17.25
CA ASP A 122 -0.10 4.95 -16.65
C ASP A 122 -0.73 5.82 -15.54
N ASP A 123 -2.02 6.14 -15.63
CA ASP A 123 -2.70 6.97 -14.63
C ASP A 123 -3.00 6.17 -13.36
N THR A 124 -3.43 4.91 -13.50
CA THR A 124 -3.54 3.96 -12.40
C THR A 124 -2.19 3.72 -11.72
N GLN A 125 -1.11 3.60 -12.51
CA GLN A 125 0.23 3.45 -11.98
C GLN A 125 0.71 4.71 -11.24
N ARG A 126 0.39 5.91 -11.74
CA ARG A 126 0.70 7.19 -11.07
C ARG A 126 -0.08 7.34 -9.77
N ARG A 127 -1.37 6.98 -9.75
CA ARG A 127 -2.18 6.92 -8.54
C ARG A 127 -1.56 5.96 -7.51
N LEU A 128 -1.10 4.80 -7.97
CA LEU A 128 -0.38 3.87 -7.12
C LEU A 128 0.99 4.38 -6.69
N ALA A 129 1.66 5.26 -7.42
CA ALA A 129 2.95 5.80 -7.02
C ALA A 129 2.82 6.90 -5.95
N ARG A 130 1.72 7.67 -5.98
CA ARG A 130 1.38 8.69 -4.97
C ARG A 130 1.17 8.04 -3.61
N ARG A 131 1.83 8.55 -2.57
CA ARG A 131 1.76 8.07 -1.19
C ARG A 131 1.35 9.21 -0.28
N VAL A 132 0.48 8.89 0.67
CA VAL A 132 0.12 9.75 1.80
C VAL A 132 0.59 9.02 3.04
N GLU A 133 1.58 9.57 3.73
CA GLU A 133 2.09 9.04 4.99
C GLU A 133 1.60 9.96 6.11
N THR A 134 1.00 9.38 7.15
CA THR A 134 0.43 10.16 8.26
C THR A 134 1.05 9.79 9.60
N GLY A 135 1.15 10.76 10.51
CA GLY A 135 1.56 10.56 11.89
C GLY A 135 0.52 11.16 12.82
N TRP A 136 0.01 10.34 13.74
CA TRP A 136 -1.03 10.74 14.68
C TRP A 136 -0.42 10.89 16.09
N PRO A 137 -0.14 12.12 16.55
CA PRO A 137 0.53 12.33 17.84
C PRO A 137 -0.32 11.79 18.99
N SER A 138 0.34 11.25 20.00
CA SER A 138 -0.32 10.70 21.19
C SER A 138 -1.10 11.74 22.01
N SER A 139 -0.81 13.03 21.81
CA SER A 139 -1.58 14.12 22.40
C SER A 139 -2.99 14.28 21.82
N GLY A 140 -3.22 13.79 20.60
CA GLY A 140 -4.51 13.93 19.90
C GLY A 140 -4.73 15.28 19.21
N ASP A 141 -3.72 16.15 19.15
CA ASP A 141 -3.87 17.56 18.71
C ASP A 141 -3.92 17.77 17.19
N GLY A 142 -3.98 16.71 16.38
CA GLY A 142 -4.03 16.82 14.93
C GLY A 142 -3.36 15.66 14.21
N VAL A 143 -2.81 15.93 13.02
CA VAL A 143 -2.13 14.93 12.19
C VAL A 143 -0.99 15.56 11.40
N TRP A 144 0.14 14.85 11.36
CA TRP A 144 1.24 15.15 10.44
C TRP A 144 1.04 14.39 9.13
N VAL A 145 1.18 15.06 7.98
CA VAL A 145 0.97 14.46 6.66
C VAL A 145 2.13 14.75 5.73
N LEU A 146 2.69 13.71 5.12
CA LEU A 146 3.67 13.78 4.04
C LEU A 146 3.08 13.13 2.79
N VAL A 147 2.88 13.95 1.76
CA VAL A 147 2.49 13.47 0.42
C VAL A 147 3.74 13.41 -0.45
N HIS A 148 3.96 12.29 -1.12
CA HIS A 148 5.06 12.15 -2.08
C HIS A 148 4.70 11.21 -3.22
N ASP A 149 5.39 11.32 -4.35
CA ASP A 149 5.26 10.43 -5.49
C ASP A 149 6.52 9.58 -5.64
N ARG A 150 6.35 8.25 -5.56
CA ARG A 150 7.47 7.30 -5.70
C ARG A 150 8.06 7.23 -7.11
N SER A 151 7.32 7.70 -8.11
CA SER A 151 7.74 7.75 -9.51
C SER A 151 8.41 9.07 -9.88
N ASP A 152 8.25 10.14 -9.08
CA ASP A 152 8.86 11.45 -9.34
C ASP A 152 10.36 11.42 -8.99
N PRO A 153 11.26 11.55 -9.98
CA PRO A 153 12.70 11.55 -9.73
C PRO A 153 13.17 12.71 -8.86
N ASN A 154 12.44 13.82 -8.81
CA ASN A 154 12.78 14.97 -7.97
C ASN A 154 12.50 14.73 -6.49
N GLN A 155 11.69 13.71 -6.15
CA GLN A 155 11.33 13.37 -4.77
C GLN A 155 12.15 12.20 -4.22
N ARG A 156 13.23 11.81 -4.90
CA ARG A 156 14.05 10.64 -4.53
C ARG A 156 14.53 10.66 -3.08
N GLU A 157 14.93 11.83 -2.56
CA GLU A 157 15.39 11.95 -1.17
C GLU A 157 14.24 11.83 -0.16
N ILE A 158 13.05 12.37 -0.47
CA ILE A 158 11.85 12.16 0.34
C ILE A 158 11.47 10.68 0.36
N VAL A 159 11.46 10.02 -0.79
CA VAL A 159 11.15 8.58 -0.93
C VAL A 159 12.14 7.72 -0.13
N ARG A 160 13.44 8.02 -0.22
CA ARG A 160 14.48 7.35 0.57
C ARG A 160 14.28 7.60 2.06
N GLY A 161 14.05 8.86 2.43
CA GLY A 161 13.81 9.27 3.80
C GLY A 161 12.57 8.64 4.43
N ALA A 162 11.49 8.46 3.65
CA ALA A 162 10.26 7.80 4.06
C ALA A 162 10.46 6.32 4.41
N SER A 163 11.55 5.67 3.95
CA SER A 163 11.90 4.32 4.40
C SER A 163 12.17 4.24 5.91
N ARG A 164 12.57 5.35 6.55
CA ARG A 164 12.77 5.45 8.00
C ARG A 164 11.48 5.21 8.78
N LEU A 165 10.31 5.50 8.19
CA LEU A 165 9.00 5.26 8.79
C LEU A 165 8.74 3.77 9.12
N LYS A 166 9.45 2.84 8.47
CA LYS A 166 9.39 1.41 8.77
C LYS A 166 10.02 1.05 10.12
N ARG A 167 10.84 1.95 10.68
CA ARG A 167 11.61 1.73 11.90
C ARG A 167 10.96 2.36 13.15
N CYS A 168 9.94 3.18 12.97
CA CYS A 168 9.23 3.82 14.07
C CYS A 168 8.53 2.77 14.95
N LEU A 169 8.64 2.93 16.26
CA LEU A 169 8.02 2.06 17.26
C LEU A 169 6.67 2.58 17.76
N ASN A 170 6.40 3.87 17.57
CA ASN A 170 5.16 4.54 17.96
C ASN A 170 4.84 5.68 16.98
N MET A 171 3.61 6.21 17.08
CA MET A 171 3.15 7.27 16.17
C MET A 171 3.86 8.61 16.41
N ASP A 172 4.37 8.90 17.61
CA ASP A 172 5.13 10.13 17.88
C ASP A 172 6.48 10.15 17.15
N GLU A 173 7.20 9.02 17.14
CA GLU A 173 8.39 8.84 16.31
C GLU A 173 8.06 8.98 14.83
N ARG A 174 6.90 8.47 14.40
CA ARG A 174 6.43 8.62 13.01
C ARG A 174 6.14 10.08 12.67
N CYS A 175 5.52 10.85 13.58
CA CYS A 175 5.30 12.28 13.45
C CYS A 175 6.63 13.02 13.26
N ARG A 176 7.63 12.76 14.11
CA ARG A 176 8.95 13.39 14.01
C ARG A 176 9.61 13.14 12.66
N ILE A 177 9.56 11.90 12.16
CA ILE A 177 10.15 11.58 10.85
C ILE A 177 9.39 12.26 9.71
N ILE A 178 8.06 12.36 9.80
CA ILE A 178 7.25 13.07 8.80
C ILE A 178 7.60 14.56 8.80
N GLU A 179 7.71 15.18 9.97
CA GLU A 179 8.15 16.58 10.13
C GLU A 179 9.54 16.80 9.53
N GLU A 180 10.53 15.96 9.87
CA GLU A 180 11.89 16.03 9.32
C GLU A 180 11.94 15.92 7.78
N LEU A 181 10.96 15.25 7.17
CA LEU A 181 10.85 15.08 5.72
C LEU A 181 10.10 16.23 5.03
N GLY A 182 9.72 17.27 5.77
CA GLY A 182 8.95 18.39 5.25
C GLY A 182 7.43 18.14 5.20
N GLY A 183 6.94 17.20 6.01
CA GLY A 183 5.50 17.01 6.20
C GLY A 183 4.82 18.26 6.76
N THR A 184 3.51 18.34 6.59
CA THR A 184 2.68 19.45 7.08
C THR A 184 1.84 18.98 8.27
N PHE A 185 1.78 19.78 9.32
CA PHE A 185 0.88 19.54 10.45
C PHE A 185 -0.49 20.17 10.21
N TYR A 186 -1.54 19.41 10.47
CA TYR A 186 -2.93 19.84 10.40
C TYR A 186 -3.56 19.69 11.79
N PRO A 187 -3.87 20.79 12.49
CA PRO A 187 -4.57 20.73 13.78
C PRO A 187 -5.95 20.08 13.67
N VAL A 188 -6.63 20.30 12.53
CA VAL A 188 -7.88 19.65 12.19
C VAL A 188 -7.60 18.70 11.01
N PRO A 189 -7.67 17.37 11.19
CA PRO A 189 -7.34 16.41 10.12
C PRO A 189 -8.15 16.61 8.84
N ASN A 190 -9.41 17.05 8.98
CA ASN A 190 -10.30 17.35 7.87
C ASN A 190 -9.87 18.59 7.05
N ASP A 191 -8.90 19.38 7.50
CA ASP A 191 -8.33 20.45 6.68
C ASP A 191 -7.30 19.92 5.67
N CYS A 192 -6.86 18.65 5.81
CA CYS A 192 -5.94 18.02 4.89
C CYS A 192 -6.68 17.42 3.69
N PRO A 193 -6.53 17.96 2.45
CA PRO A 193 -7.24 17.43 1.29
C PRO A 193 -6.80 16.00 0.93
N ALA A 194 -5.58 15.61 1.30
CA ALA A 194 -5.04 14.28 1.02
C ALA A 194 -5.71 13.17 1.84
N LEU A 195 -6.47 13.51 2.88
CA LEU A 195 -7.23 12.58 3.72
C LEU A 195 -8.72 12.59 3.41
N HIS A 196 -9.18 13.45 2.50
CA HIS A 196 -10.59 13.49 2.13
C HIS A 196 -10.99 12.19 1.41
N PRO A 197 -12.23 11.72 1.62
CA PRO A 197 -12.76 10.63 0.82
C PRO A 197 -12.70 11.01 -0.67
N ILE A 198 -12.13 10.12 -1.49
CA ILE A 198 -12.23 10.27 -2.95
C ILE A 198 -13.72 10.19 -3.28
N THR A 199 -14.31 11.29 -3.69
CA THR A 199 -15.73 11.32 -4.08
C THR A 199 -15.86 10.74 -5.48
N GLN A 200 -16.96 10.04 -5.76
CA GLN A 200 -17.26 9.40 -7.06
C GLN A 200 -17.13 10.34 -8.28
N ARG A 201 -17.07 11.66 -8.07
CA ARG A 201 -16.89 12.66 -9.13
C ARG A 201 -15.45 12.81 -9.64
N GLU A 202 -14.46 12.33 -8.90
CA GLU A 202 -13.06 12.30 -9.37
C GLU A 202 -12.73 10.98 -10.09
N MET A 203 -13.75 10.17 -10.37
CA MET A 203 -13.66 8.80 -10.89
C MET A 203 -14.29 8.65 -12.29
N SER A 204 -14.57 9.75 -13.00
CA SER A 204 -15.08 9.75 -14.39
C SER A 204 -14.10 10.37 -15.36
#